data_AF-A0A2N8DQQ8-F1
#
_entry.id   AF-A0A2N8DQQ8-F1
#
_cell.length_a   1.000
_cell.length_b   1.000
_cell.length_c   1.000
_cell.angle_alpha   90.00
_cell.angle_beta   90.00
_cell.angle_gamma   90.00
#
_symmetry.space_group_name_H-M   'P 1'
#
loop_
_entity.id
_entity.type
_entity.pdbx_description
1 polymer ?
#
loop_
_entity_poly.entity_id
_entity_poly.type
_entity_poly.pdbx_seq_one_letter_code
_entity_poly.pdbx_strand_id
1 'polypeptide(L)'
;MTVDPRRKAAILATFTKWANGTVLHYCFFNKGSRYAVPKAQADAIRDAFKTWKAVGIGLEFMEVGQLSEAEVRIGYSTADGVSASAVGRDLLNVPLTEPTTVYGWDLTTPYGRGTALHELGHVLGMEHEHQNPFAGIKWHEQAVYDSLGGPPNNWDRATTYHNILEKLTPQQVNGSTWDPDSIMEYEFDSGLIDEPQQYDISGLTPPGVLSNGDKEWTRKWYPPLTGKLKQLAHAEPVTVALAAGKQIDYTIEPTESRSYRIETKGASDSLLVLFEEIKGDPRYLAGDDDSGEDRNSTITYKLFKGRKYIVRVRLYYPGLSGKLTLMYL
;
A
#
# COMPACT_ATOMS: atom_id res chain seq x y z
N MET A 1 -5.84 -8.88 -27.49
CA MET A 1 -5.59 -10.23 -26.94
C MET A 1 -6.13 -10.24 -25.52
N THR A 2 -6.87 -11.27 -25.14
CA THR A 2 -7.46 -11.41 -23.80
C THR A 2 -6.35 -11.79 -22.80
N VAL A 3 -6.07 -10.90 -21.84
CA VAL A 3 -5.10 -11.11 -20.75
C VAL A 3 -5.51 -12.38 -19.97
N ASP A 4 -4.56 -13.30 -19.69
CA ASP A 4 -4.82 -14.51 -18.87
C ASP A 4 -5.45 -14.08 -17.52
N PRO A 5 -6.61 -14.62 -17.12
CA PRO A 5 -7.25 -14.26 -15.85
C PRO A 5 -6.35 -14.41 -14.62
N ARG A 6 -5.41 -15.36 -14.61
CA ARG A 6 -4.40 -15.55 -13.54
C ARG A 6 -3.27 -14.53 -13.59
N ARG A 7 -3.00 -13.95 -14.76
CA ARG A 7 -2.07 -12.82 -14.95
C ARG A 7 -2.67 -11.54 -14.40
N LYS A 8 -3.90 -11.20 -14.84
CA LYS A 8 -4.66 -10.05 -14.33
C LYS A 8 -4.84 -10.10 -12.81
N ALA A 9 -5.08 -11.30 -12.30
CA ALA A 9 -5.21 -11.59 -10.88
C ALA A 9 -4.03 -11.11 -10.02
N ALA A 10 -2.84 -11.62 -10.37
CA ALA A 10 -1.64 -11.42 -9.57
C ALA A 10 -1.18 -9.97 -9.61
N ILE A 11 -1.43 -9.29 -10.74
CA ILE A 11 -1.22 -7.84 -10.89
C ILE A 11 -2.11 -7.09 -9.89
N LEU A 12 -3.44 -7.25 -9.93
CA LEU A 12 -4.35 -6.50 -9.05
C LEU A 12 -4.07 -6.71 -7.55
N ALA A 13 -3.65 -7.92 -7.15
CA ALA A 13 -3.32 -8.26 -5.76
C ALA A 13 -2.12 -7.49 -5.19
N THR A 14 -1.17 -7.11 -6.06
CA THR A 14 0.14 -6.59 -5.66
C THR A 14 0.44 -5.21 -6.23
N PHE A 15 -0.34 -4.74 -7.20
CA PHE A 15 -0.10 -3.50 -7.90
C PHE A 15 -0.07 -2.30 -6.95
N THR A 16 -1.00 -2.18 -6.02
CA THR A 16 -1.00 -1.05 -5.08
C THR A 16 0.10 -1.18 -4.02
N LYS A 17 0.76 -2.33 -3.86
CA LYS A 17 1.75 -2.51 -2.79
C LYS A 17 3.09 -1.88 -3.17
N TRP A 18 3.73 -1.22 -2.21
CA TRP A 18 5.11 -0.72 -2.34
C TRP A 18 6.14 -1.83 -2.64
N ALA A 19 7.28 -1.48 -3.21
CA ALA A 19 8.44 -2.37 -3.17
C ALA A 19 8.91 -2.49 -1.70
N ASN A 20 9.26 -3.69 -1.25
CA ASN A 20 9.77 -3.86 0.11
C ASN A 20 11.10 -3.11 0.29
N GLY A 21 11.34 -2.61 1.50
CA GLY A 21 12.49 -1.74 1.79
C GLY A 21 12.32 -0.28 1.40
N THR A 22 11.16 0.12 0.89
CA THR A 22 10.89 1.53 0.56
C THR A 22 10.86 2.36 1.84
N VAL A 23 11.53 3.51 1.81
CA VAL A 23 11.36 4.57 2.82
C VAL A 23 10.18 5.42 2.38
N LEU A 24 9.07 5.33 3.10
CA LEU A 24 7.89 6.15 2.88
C LEU A 24 8.05 7.44 3.67
N HIS A 25 8.18 8.54 2.95
CA HIS A 25 8.26 9.86 3.53
C HIS A 25 6.84 10.36 3.79
N TYR A 26 6.62 10.85 5.01
CA TYR A 26 5.36 11.48 5.38
C TYR A 26 5.56 12.93 5.82
N CYS A 27 4.60 13.78 5.47
CA CYS A 27 4.60 15.18 5.87
C CYS A 27 3.18 15.59 6.28
N PHE A 28 3.09 16.38 7.35
CA PHE A 28 1.83 16.97 7.79
C PHE A 28 1.58 18.30 7.08
N PHE A 29 0.33 18.57 6.72
CA PHE A 29 -0.05 19.91 6.28
C PHE A 29 0.16 20.92 7.41
N ASN A 30 0.78 22.05 7.07
CA ASN A 30 1.22 23.06 8.03
C ASN A 30 0.14 24.09 8.37
N LYS A 31 0.45 24.95 9.35
CA LYS A 31 -0.40 26.08 9.74
C LYS A 31 -0.61 27.00 8.53
N GLY A 32 -1.88 27.28 8.21
CA GLY A 32 -2.28 28.08 7.05
C GLY A 32 -2.99 27.27 5.97
N SER A 33 -2.88 25.94 5.98
CA SER A 33 -3.73 25.05 5.20
C SER A 33 -5.07 24.80 5.90
N ARG A 34 -6.15 24.57 5.13
CA ARG A 34 -7.43 24.06 5.66
C ARG A 34 -7.30 22.67 6.27
N TYR A 35 -6.24 21.94 5.90
CA TYR A 35 -5.92 20.60 6.39
C TYR A 35 -4.84 20.60 7.48
N ALA A 36 -4.54 21.75 8.08
CA ALA A 36 -3.45 21.88 9.06
C ALA A 36 -3.61 20.86 10.20
N VAL A 37 -2.57 20.09 10.48
CA VAL A 37 -2.63 19.03 11.49
C VAL A 37 -2.23 19.57 12.86
N PRO A 38 -3.12 19.55 13.88
CA PRO A 38 -2.76 19.95 15.23
C PRO A 38 -1.73 19.01 15.83
N LYS A 39 -0.87 19.53 16.72
CA LYS A 39 0.25 18.76 17.29
C LYS A 39 -0.19 17.43 17.93
N ALA A 40 -1.24 17.45 18.74
CA ALA A 40 -1.72 16.24 19.43
C ALA A 40 -2.18 15.15 18.43
N GLN A 41 -2.80 15.55 17.32
CA GLN A 41 -3.25 14.65 16.27
C GLN A 41 -2.04 14.09 15.50
N ALA A 42 -1.06 14.94 15.17
CA ALA A 42 0.19 14.50 14.56
C ALA A 42 0.96 13.50 15.44
N ASP A 43 0.98 13.71 16.76
CA ASP A 43 1.62 12.78 17.70
C ASP A 43 0.91 11.40 17.73
N ALA A 44 -0.43 11.37 17.67
CA ALA A 44 -1.18 10.11 17.56
C ALA A 44 -0.88 9.36 16.24
N ILE A 45 -0.75 10.08 15.12
CA ILE A 45 -0.41 9.50 13.82
C ILE A 45 1.03 8.96 13.80
N ARG A 46 1.97 9.67 14.44
CA ARG A 46 3.35 9.17 14.63
C ARG A 46 3.36 7.88 15.43
N ASP A 47 2.53 7.75 16.46
CA ASP A 47 2.41 6.52 17.24
C ASP A 47 1.79 5.37 16.44
N ALA A 48 0.85 5.66 15.53
CA ALA A 48 0.34 4.68 14.58
C ALA A 48 1.43 4.19 13.61
N PHE A 49 2.27 5.07 13.06
CA PHE A 49 3.44 4.67 12.26
C PHE A 49 4.42 3.79 13.06
N LYS A 50 4.69 4.14 14.33
CA LYS A 50 5.53 3.31 15.22
C LYS A 50 4.90 1.93 15.43
N THR A 51 3.59 1.86 15.59
CA THR A 51 2.85 0.59 15.79
C THR A 51 2.98 -0.31 14.57
N TRP A 52 2.74 0.23 13.36
CA TRP A 52 2.98 -0.49 12.11
C TRP A 52 4.45 -0.91 11.95
N LYS A 53 5.40 -0.04 12.31
CA LYS A 53 6.83 -0.39 12.24
C LYS A 53 7.21 -1.49 13.23
N ALA A 54 6.63 -1.49 14.43
CA ALA A 54 6.86 -2.50 15.46
C ALA A 54 6.39 -3.91 15.05
N VAL A 55 5.55 -4.02 14.01
CA VAL A 55 5.28 -5.31 13.35
C VAL A 55 6.58 -5.91 12.79
N GLY A 56 7.63 -5.15 12.54
CA GLY A 56 8.90 -5.67 12.01
C GLY A 56 8.85 -5.85 10.48
N ILE A 57 8.12 -4.97 9.82
CA ILE A 57 8.06 -4.94 8.35
C ILE A 57 9.31 -4.29 7.76
N GLY A 58 9.63 -4.64 6.52
CA GLY A 58 10.78 -4.13 5.79
C GLY A 58 10.64 -2.69 5.28
N LEU A 59 9.45 -2.08 5.34
CA LEU A 59 9.27 -0.66 5.02
C LEU A 59 9.82 0.23 6.15
N GLU A 60 10.30 1.41 5.78
CA GLU A 60 10.70 2.46 6.73
C GLU A 60 9.76 3.67 6.60
N PHE A 61 9.60 4.42 7.68
CA PHE A 61 8.79 5.64 7.69
C PHE A 61 9.64 6.82 8.14
N MET A 62 9.64 7.90 7.36
CA MET A 62 10.45 9.08 7.65
C MET A 62 9.59 10.34 7.59
N GLU A 63 9.51 11.08 8.69
CA GLU A 63 8.88 12.40 8.66
C GLU A 63 9.80 13.41 7.94
N VAL A 64 9.24 14.16 6.99
CA VAL A 64 9.93 15.23 6.26
C VAL A 64 9.23 16.57 6.47
N GLY A 65 9.95 17.66 6.22
CA GLY A 65 9.47 19.02 6.48
C GLY A 65 8.71 19.67 5.33
N GLN A 66 8.65 19.03 4.15
CA GLN A 66 8.04 19.59 2.96
C GLN A 66 7.12 18.57 2.28
N LEU A 67 5.92 19.03 1.88
CA LEU A 67 4.94 18.17 1.18
C LEU A 67 5.50 17.61 -0.13
N SER A 68 6.36 18.36 -0.83
CA SER A 68 6.99 17.93 -2.09
C SER A 68 8.02 16.82 -1.94
N GLU A 69 8.44 16.54 -0.69
CA GLU A 69 9.37 15.45 -0.37
C GLU A 69 8.65 14.22 0.19
N ALA A 70 7.30 14.23 0.24
CA ALA A 70 6.51 13.19 0.89
C ALA A 70 5.59 12.46 -0.09
N GLU A 71 5.69 11.12 -0.10
CA GLU A 71 4.67 10.27 -0.73
C GLU A 71 3.35 10.33 0.06
N VAL A 72 3.44 10.33 1.40
CA VAL A 72 2.28 10.36 2.31
C VAL A 72 2.06 11.78 2.82
N ARG A 73 1.00 12.45 2.38
CA ARG A 73 0.69 13.83 2.79
C ARG A 73 -0.55 13.83 3.68
N ILE A 74 -0.35 14.16 4.95
CA ILE A 74 -1.34 13.93 6.00
C ILE A 74 -2.04 15.22 6.36
N GLY A 75 -3.36 15.24 6.17
CA GLY A 75 -4.26 16.34 6.50
C GLY A 75 -5.15 16.04 7.71
N TYR A 76 -5.74 17.10 8.26
CA TYR A 76 -6.72 17.02 9.34
C TYR A 76 -7.84 18.03 9.11
N SER A 77 -9.10 17.58 9.13
CA SER A 77 -10.26 18.44 8.83
C SER A 77 -11.52 17.97 9.56
N THR A 78 -11.79 18.53 10.75
CA THR A 78 -13.06 18.31 11.45
C THR A 78 -14.25 18.97 10.77
N ALA A 79 -14.00 19.96 9.91
CA ALA A 79 -15.03 20.59 9.12
C ALA A 79 -15.58 19.65 8.04
N ASP A 80 -14.70 18.83 7.44
CA ASP A 80 -15.11 17.80 6.47
C ASP A 80 -15.66 16.56 7.20
N GLY A 81 -15.14 16.24 8.39
CA GLY A 81 -15.67 15.17 9.25
C GLY A 81 -15.42 13.75 8.72
N VAL A 82 -14.55 13.60 7.73
CA VAL A 82 -14.22 12.32 7.07
C VAL A 82 -12.77 11.95 7.34
N SER A 83 -12.51 10.66 7.60
CA SER A 83 -11.18 10.07 7.53
C SER A 83 -11.10 9.15 6.31
N ALA A 84 -10.02 9.25 5.55
CA ALA A 84 -9.80 8.46 4.34
C ALA A 84 -8.34 8.51 3.92
N SER A 85 -7.90 7.47 3.20
CA SER A 85 -6.58 7.41 2.58
C SER A 85 -6.67 6.79 1.19
N ALA A 86 -5.81 7.24 0.27
CA ALA A 86 -5.50 6.45 -0.91
C ALA A 86 -4.81 5.13 -0.51
N VAL A 87 -4.81 4.15 -1.43
CA VAL A 87 -4.32 2.79 -1.16
C VAL A 87 -2.93 2.59 -1.76
N GLY A 88 -1.92 2.44 -0.90
CA GLY A 88 -0.56 2.08 -1.31
C GLY A 88 0.05 3.02 -2.37
N ARG A 89 0.49 2.50 -3.51
CA ARG A 89 1.11 3.32 -4.57
C ARG A 89 0.13 4.28 -5.24
N ASP A 90 -1.18 4.15 -5.04
CA ASP A 90 -2.15 5.12 -5.57
C ASP A 90 -2.00 6.50 -4.92
N LEU A 91 -1.34 6.57 -3.75
CA LEU A 91 -0.89 7.83 -3.15
C LEU A 91 -0.08 8.71 -4.13
N LEU A 92 0.66 8.09 -5.05
CA LEU A 92 1.50 8.80 -6.03
C LEU A 92 0.68 9.52 -7.11
N ASN A 93 -0.60 9.17 -7.27
CA ASN A 93 -1.50 9.80 -8.24
C ASN A 93 -2.26 11.00 -7.65
N VAL A 94 -2.21 11.19 -6.33
CA VAL A 94 -2.87 12.30 -5.66
C VAL A 94 -2.09 13.59 -5.92
N PRO A 95 -2.74 14.71 -6.30
CA PRO A 95 -2.07 15.99 -6.48
C PRO A 95 -1.33 16.46 -5.23
N LEU A 96 -0.21 17.18 -5.42
CA LEU A 96 0.64 17.67 -4.33
C LEU A 96 -0.11 18.59 -3.35
N THR A 97 -1.14 19.30 -3.83
CA THR A 97 -1.95 20.25 -3.06
C THR A 97 -3.00 19.59 -2.17
N GLU A 98 -3.25 18.29 -2.34
CA GLU A 98 -4.25 17.54 -1.58
C GLU A 98 -3.58 16.54 -0.63
N PRO A 99 -4.23 16.25 0.52
CA PRO A 99 -3.82 15.14 1.37
C PRO A 99 -4.02 13.81 0.65
N THR A 100 -3.05 12.92 0.81
CA THR A 100 -3.22 11.50 0.45
C THR A 100 -3.97 10.73 1.52
N THR A 101 -3.91 11.24 2.75
CA THR A 101 -4.54 10.67 3.94
C THR A 101 -5.06 11.84 4.78
N VAL A 102 -6.33 11.81 5.14
CA VAL A 102 -7.00 12.86 5.93
C VAL A 102 -7.70 12.23 7.13
N TYR A 103 -7.75 12.98 8.23
CA TYR A 103 -8.46 12.58 9.44
C TYR A 103 -9.51 13.62 9.85
N GLY A 104 -10.70 13.15 10.20
CA GLY A 104 -11.88 14.00 10.43
C GLY A 104 -12.25 14.25 11.89
N TRP A 105 -11.60 13.58 12.85
CA TRP A 105 -11.99 13.62 14.27
C TRP A 105 -10.81 13.46 15.22
N ASP A 106 -11.05 13.47 16.53
CA ASP A 106 -9.99 13.39 17.54
C ASP A 106 -9.33 12.00 17.62
N LEU A 107 -8.08 11.92 17.13
CA LEU A 107 -7.24 10.72 17.11
C LEU A 107 -6.62 10.38 18.48
N THR A 108 -6.82 11.22 19.50
CA THR A 108 -6.28 10.96 20.84
C THR A 108 -7.15 10.01 21.67
N THR A 109 -8.39 9.77 21.23
CA THR A 109 -9.35 8.81 21.80
C THR A 109 -9.03 7.36 21.39
N PRO A 110 -9.54 6.32 22.09
CA PRO A 110 -9.37 4.94 21.66
C PRO A 110 -9.85 4.68 20.22
N TYR A 111 -11.05 5.16 19.88
CA TYR A 111 -11.61 5.06 18.53
C TYR A 111 -10.72 5.75 17.50
N GLY A 112 -10.32 6.99 17.78
CA GLY A 112 -9.46 7.77 16.88
C GLY A 112 -8.06 7.17 16.69
N ARG A 113 -7.50 6.50 17.71
CA ARG A 113 -6.25 5.74 17.56
C ARG A 113 -6.43 4.54 16.62
N GLY A 114 -7.58 3.86 16.71
CA GLY A 114 -7.96 2.81 15.76
C GLY A 114 -8.04 3.35 14.33
N THR A 115 -8.71 4.49 14.13
CA THR A 115 -8.75 5.18 12.82
C THR A 115 -7.35 5.49 12.30
N ALA A 116 -6.44 6.01 13.14
CA ALA A 116 -5.07 6.27 12.72
C ALA A 116 -4.32 5.01 12.24
N LEU A 117 -4.59 3.85 12.85
CA LEU A 117 -4.03 2.58 12.37
C LEU A 117 -4.68 2.12 11.06
N HIS A 118 -6.00 2.25 10.94
CA HIS A 118 -6.79 1.88 9.76
C HIS A 118 -6.33 2.64 8.51
N GLU A 119 -6.31 3.97 8.57
CA GLU A 119 -5.91 4.79 7.42
C GLU A 119 -4.45 4.54 7.02
N LEU A 120 -3.57 4.27 7.99
CA LEU A 120 -2.20 3.84 7.68
C LEU A 120 -2.14 2.41 7.11
N GLY A 121 -3.11 1.54 7.40
CA GLY A 121 -3.29 0.26 6.72
C GLY A 121 -3.52 0.45 5.22
N HIS A 122 -4.37 1.41 4.82
CA HIS A 122 -4.52 1.81 3.42
C HIS A 122 -3.23 2.36 2.82
N VAL A 123 -2.47 3.19 3.55
CA VAL A 123 -1.13 3.63 3.09
C VAL A 123 -0.20 2.45 2.80
N LEU A 124 -0.32 1.35 3.52
CA LEU A 124 0.42 0.09 3.28
C LEU A 124 -0.20 -0.77 2.17
N GLY A 125 -1.33 -0.33 1.62
CA GLY A 125 -2.05 -0.95 0.54
C GLY A 125 -3.13 -1.93 0.98
N MET A 126 -3.53 -1.96 2.25
CA MET A 126 -4.65 -2.80 2.67
C MET A 126 -5.97 -2.24 2.13
N GLU A 127 -6.87 -3.13 1.77
CA GLU A 127 -8.26 -2.83 1.41
C GLU A 127 -9.16 -3.19 2.59
N HIS A 128 -10.44 -2.82 2.54
CA HIS A 128 -11.38 -3.18 3.61
C HIS A 128 -11.65 -4.67 3.68
N GLU A 129 -11.71 -5.20 4.91
CA GLU A 129 -11.85 -6.63 5.18
C GLU A 129 -13.28 -7.15 4.87
N HIS A 130 -14.31 -6.31 5.03
CA HIS A 130 -15.70 -6.66 4.67
C HIS A 130 -15.91 -6.85 3.15
N GLN A 131 -15.03 -6.28 2.34
CA GLN A 131 -15.05 -6.44 0.89
C GLN A 131 -14.38 -7.74 0.43
N ASN A 132 -13.77 -8.50 1.36
CA ASN A 132 -13.19 -9.79 1.05
C ASN A 132 -14.27 -10.74 0.48
N PRO A 133 -14.07 -11.32 -0.72
CA PRO A 133 -15.04 -12.24 -1.32
C PRO A 133 -15.20 -13.54 -0.51
N PHE A 134 -14.24 -13.84 0.37
CA PHE A 134 -14.29 -14.97 1.29
C PHE A 134 -14.84 -14.57 2.68
N ALA A 135 -15.36 -13.34 2.83
CA ALA A 135 -15.98 -12.85 4.07
C ALA A 135 -17.19 -13.70 4.51
N GLY A 136 -17.92 -14.26 3.54
CA GLY A 136 -19.22 -14.87 3.80
C GLY A 136 -20.31 -13.87 4.21
N ILE A 137 -19.99 -12.57 4.28
CA ILE A 137 -20.94 -11.51 4.61
C ILE A 137 -22.02 -11.42 3.55
N LYS A 138 -23.28 -11.55 3.98
CA LYS A 138 -24.46 -11.13 3.23
C LYS A 138 -25.05 -9.88 3.89
N TRP A 139 -25.44 -8.92 3.07
CA TRP A 139 -25.93 -7.62 3.54
C TRP A 139 -27.45 -7.56 3.52
N HIS A 140 -28.05 -6.90 4.50
CA HIS A 140 -29.36 -6.28 4.35
C HIS A 140 -29.20 -5.00 3.52
N GLU A 141 -28.97 -5.14 2.20
CA GLU A 141 -28.51 -4.05 1.33
C GLU A 141 -29.34 -2.76 1.44
N GLN A 142 -30.68 -2.87 1.53
CA GLN A 142 -31.52 -1.68 1.67
C GLN A 142 -31.29 -0.98 3.03
N ALA A 143 -31.14 -1.73 4.12
CA ALA A 143 -30.79 -1.17 5.42
C ALA A 143 -29.41 -0.50 5.41
N VAL A 144 -28.44 -1.08 4.70
CA VAL A 144 -27.11 -0.47 4.50
C VAL A 144 -27.22 0.88 3.77
N TYR A 145 -27.98 0.94 2.67
CA TYR A 145 -28.22 2.19 1.95
C TYR A 145 -28.94 3.22 2.80
N ASP A 146 -29.97 2.82 3.55
CA ASP A 146 -30.75 3.74 4.38
C ASP A 146 -29.91 4.29 5.54
N SER A 147 -29.09 3.44 6.16
CA SER A 147 -28.20 3.81 7.26
C SER A 147 -27.11 4.78 6.80
N LEU A 148 -26.38 4.46 5.73
CA LEU A 148 -25.24 5.26 5.26
C LEU A 148 -25.66 6.47 4.42
N GLY A 149 -26.89 6.49 3.89
CA GLY A 149 -27.51 7.67 3.32
C GLY A 149 -27.98 8.70 4.36
N GLY A 150 -28.06 8.31 5.63
CA GLY A 150 -28.33 9.22 6.75
C GLY A 150 -27.07 9.92 7.27
N PRO A 151 -27.23 10.95 8.13
CA PRO A 151 -26.11 11.54 8.85
C PRO A 151 -25.42 10.50 9.76
N PRO A 152 -24.09 10.61 9.96
CA PRO A 152 -23.22 11.68 9.50
C PRO A 152 -22.72 11.51 8.06
N ASN A 153 -22.83 10.31 7.46
CA ASN A 153 -22.19 9.99 6.19
C ASN A 153 -22.86 10.68 5.00
N ASN A 154 -24.19 10.66 4.94
CA ASN A 154 -24.98 11.21 3.84
C ASN A 154 -24.51 10.72 2.45
N TRP A 155 -24.09 9.46 2.36
CA TRP A 155 -23.58 8.88 1.13
C TRP A 155 -24.70 8.60 0.13
N ASP A 156 -24.43 8.84 -1.14
CA ASP A 156 -25.32 8.32 -2.18
C ASP A 156 -25.18 6.79 -2.32
N ARG A 157 -26.10 6.18 -3.08
CA ARG A 157 -26.08 4.72 -3.28
C ARG A 157 -24.82 4.25 -4.01
N ALA A 158 -24.27 5.05 -4.92
CA ALA A 158 -23.07 4.64 -5.67
C ALA A 158 -21.84 4.56 -4.74
N THR A 159 -21.67 5.55 -3.87
CA THR A 159 -20.63 5.63 -2.85
C THR A 159 -20.77 4.48 -1.86
N THR A 160 -22.00 4.23 -1.37
CA THR A 160 -22.27 3.12 -0.45
C THR A 160 -21.97 1.77 -1.10
N TYR A 161 -22.37 1.59 -2.36
CA TYR A 161 -22.07 0.37 -3.11
C TYR A 161 -20.56 0.14 -3.21
N HIS A 162 -19.80 1.13 -3.68
CA HIS A 162 -18.36 1.00 -3.90
C HIS A 162 -17.58 0.75 -2.60
N ASN A 163 -17.97 1.42 -1.51
CA ASN A 163 -17.23 1.34 -0.25
C ASN A 163 -17.62 0.14 0.62
N ILE A 164 -18.86 -0.37 0.51
CA ILE A 164 -19.40 -1.39 1.43
C ILE A 164 -19.80 -2.68 0.72
N LEU A 165 -20.60 -2.58 -0.34
CA LEU A 165 -21.25 -3.75 -0.94
C LEU A 165 -20.39 -4.42 -2.01
N GLU A 166 -19.59 -3.64 -2.73
CA GLU A 166 -18.69 -4.14 -3.76
C GLU A 166 -17.67 -5.08 -3.13
N LYS A 167 -17.56 -6.29 -3.70
CA LYS A 167 -16.58 -7.27 -3.29
C LYS A 167 -15.31 -7.12 -4.11
N LEU A 168 -14.18 -7.20 -3.42
CA LEU A 168 -12.89 -7.40 -4.06
C LEU A 168 -12.94 -8.71 -4.85
N THR A 169 -12.21 -8.74 -5.95
CA THR A 169 -12.02 -9.98 -6.70
C THR A 169 -11.21 -10.97 -5.85
N PRO A 170 -11.44 -12.31 -5.93
CA PRO A 170 -10.65 -13.32 -5.20
C PRO A 170 -9.13 -13.16 -5.34
N GLN A 171 -8.74 -12.56 -6.45
CA GLN A 171 -7.39 -12.23 -6.81
C GLN A 171 -6.79 -11.13 -5.91
N GLN A 172 -7.56 -10.09 -5.56
CA GLN A 172 -7.08 -8.97 -4.75
C GLN A 172 -6.78 -9.34 -3.30
N VAL A 173 -7.46 -10.35 -2.75
CA VAL A 173 -7.31 -10.76 -1.33
C VAL A 173 -6.29 -11.88 -1.09
N ASN A 174 -5.63 -12.38 -2.14
CA ASN A 174 -4.59 -13.41 -2.06
C ASN A 174 -4.96 -14.65 -1.21
N GLY A 175 -6.25 -14.99 -1.16
CA GLY A 175 -6.79 -16.14 -0.42
C GLY A 175 -6.83 -16.00 1.10
N SER A 176 -6.80 -14.78 1.65
CA SER A 176 -7.09 -14.57 3.08
C SER A 176 -8.53 -15.00 3.42
N THR A 177 -8.68 -15.67 4.56
CA THR A 177 -10.00 -15.83 5.19
C THR A 177 -10.38 -14.53 5.88
N TRP A 178 -11.68 -14.29 6.00
CA TRP A 178 -12.22 -13.15 6.74
C TRP A 178 -11.65 -13.04 8.15
N ASP A 179 -11.28 -11.83 8.55
CA ASP A 179 -10.87 -11.49 9.90
C ASP A 179 -11.76 -10.38 10.49
N PRO A 180 -12.83 -10.70 11.24
CA PRO A 180 -13.72 -9.69 11.82
C PRO A 180 -13.03 -8.81 12.87
N ASP A 181 -11.85 -9.21 13.36
CA ASP A 181 -11.04 -8.43 14.31
C ASP A 181 -9.98 -7.55 13.60
N SER A 182 -9.90 -7.59 12.26
CA SER A 182 -8.95 -6.79 11.48
C SER A 182 -9.13 -5.31 11.74
N ILE A 183 -8.02 -4.57 11.79
CA ILE A 183 -8.06 -3.11 11.81
C ILE A 183 -8.74 -2.53 10.56
N MET A 184 -8.80 -3.30 9.47
CA MET A 184 -9.41 -2.91 8.19
C MET A 184 -10.89 -3.29 8.08
N GLU A 185 -11.44 -3.98 9.08
CA GLU A 185 -12.87 -4.26 9.16
C GLU A 185 -13.60 -3.00 9.62
N TYR A 186 -14.75 -2.71 9.00
CA TYR A 186 -15.62 -1.62 9.42
C TYR A 186 -16.51 -2.03 10.59
N GLU A 187 -16.89 -1.04 11.38
CA GLU A 187 -17.97 -1.20 12.35
C GLU A 187 -19.31 -1.17 11.62
N PHE A 188 -20.17 -2.15 11.92
CA PHE A 188 -21.51 -2.24 11.37
C PHE A 188 -22.53 -2.47 12.49
N ASP A 189 -23.53 -1.60 12.56
CA ASP A 189 -24.64 -1.74 13.51
C ASP A 189 -25.45 -3.03 13.26
N SER A 190 -26.16 -3.47 14.31
CA SER A 190 -27.12 -4.58 14.21
C SER A 190 -28.18 -4.32 13.13
N GLY A 191 -28.55 -5.36 12.39
CA GLY A 191 -29.53 -5.28 11.30
C GLY A 191 -28.97 -4.81 9.95
N LEU A 192 -27.65 -4.60 9.83
CA LEU A 192 -26.99 -4.31 8.55
C LEU A 192 -26.46 -5.58 7.86
N ILE A 193 -25.99 -6.55 8.65
CA ILE A 193 -25.42 -7.82 8.18
C ILE A 193 -26.47 -8.92 8.35
N ASP A 194 -26.87 -9.59 7.28
CA ASP A 194 -27.81 -10.73 7.28
C ASP A 194 -27.11 -12.04 7.70
N GLU A 195 -25.93 -12.28 7.15
CA GLU A 195 -25.08 -13.42 7.53
C GLU A 195 -23.63 -12.96 7.70
N PRO A 196 -22.87 -13.53 8.65
CA PRO A 196 -23.29 -14.53 9.65
C PRO A 196 -24.28 -14.02 10.70
N GLN A 197 -25.27 -14.85 11.07
CA GLN A 197 -26.42 -14.47 11.92
C GLN A 197 -26.04 -13.80 13.25
N GLN A 198 -24.88 -14.11 13.82
CA GLN A 198 -24.44 -13.45 15.06
C GLN A 198 -24.36 -11.93 14.90
N TYR A 199 -23.92 -11.45 13.73
CA TYR A 199 -23.71 -10.03 13.46
C TYR A 199 -24.99 -9.29 13.04
N ASP A 200 -26.02 -10.02 12.61
CA ASP A 200 -27.37 -9.44 12.45
C ASP A 200 -27.87 -8.89 13.78
N ILE A 201 -27.72 -9.67 14.85
CA ILE A 201 -28.26 -9.32 16.17
C ILE A 201 -27.34 -8.37 16.94
N SER A 202 -26.03 -8.64 16.97
CA SER A 202 -25.10 -7.87 17.81
C SER A 202 -24.44 -6.69 17.12
N GLY A 203 -24.53 -6.61 15.79
CA GLY A 203 -23.59 -5.80 15.00
C GLY A 203 -22.17 -6.38 15.04
N LEU A 204 -21.27 -5.73 14.34
CA LEU A 204 -19.84 -6.03 14.26
C LEU A 204 -19.05 -4.80 14.71
N THR A 205 -18.30 -4.92 15.80
CA THR A 205 -17.46 -3.85 16.33
C THR A 205 -16.02 -4.35 16.49
N PRO A 206 -15.13 -4.05 15.53
CA PRO A 206 -13.74 -4.45 15.60
C PRO A 206 -13.02 -3.81 16.81
N PRO A 207 -11.95 -4.42 17.36
CA PRO A 207 -11.30 -3.93 18.57
C PRO A 207 -10.54 -2.60 18.42
N GLY A 208 -10.33 -2.10 17.20
CA GLY A 208 -9.57 -0.88 16.94
C GLY A 208 -8.05 -1.02 17.15
N VAL A 209 -7.52 -2.25 17.05
CA VAL A 209 -6.08 -2.53 17.11
C VAL A 209 -5.68 -3.51 16.00
N LEU A 210 -4.39 -3.62 15.70
CA LEU A 210 -3.90 -4.58 14.71
C LEU A 210 -4.17 -6.03 15.16
N SER A 211 -4.91 -6.78 14.36
CA SER A 211 -5.15 -8.21 14.54
C SER A 211 -3.88 -9.03 14.28
N ASN A 212 -3.96 -10.35 14.46
CA ASN A 212 -2.88 -11.24 14.04
C ASN A 212 -2.82 -11.36 12.52
N GLY A 213 -3.98 -11.41 11.85
CA GLY A 213 -4.09 -11.44 10.39
C GLY A 213 -3.43 -10.23 9.74
N ASP A 214 -3.70 -9.02 10.25
CA ASP A 214 -3.08 -7.78 9.79
C ASP A 214 -1.55 -7.89 9.81
N LYS A 215 -0.99 -8.29 10.96
CA LYS A 215 0.46 -8.40 11.16
C LYS A 215 1.08 -9.43 10.23
N GLU A 216 0.43 -10.59 10.05
CA GLU A 216 0.93 -11.67 9.20
C GLU A 216 0.95 -11.28 7.72
N TRP A 217 -0.14 -10.70 7.22
CA TRP A 217 -0.25 -10.29 5.82
C TRP A 217 0.69 -9.15 5.48
N THR A 218 0.78 -8.12 6.33
CA THR A 218 1.71 -7.01 6.10
C THR A 218 3.18 -7.49 6.15
N ARG A 219 3.55 -8.42 7.05
CA ARG A 219 4.89 -9.04 7.03
C ARG A 219 5.14 -9.89 5.79
N LYS A 220 4.12 -10.57 5.27
CA LYS A 220 4.24 -11.36 4.04
C LYS A 220 4.50 -10.47 2.83
N TRP A 221 3.87 -9.29 2.78
CA TRP A 221 4.11 -8.30 1.72
C TRP A 221 5.43 -7.55 1.88
N TYR A 222 5.80 -7.26 3.12
CA TYR A 222 6.96 -6.45 3.50
C TYR A 222 7.82 -7.19 4.53
N PRO A 223 8.50 -8.28 4.15
CA PRO A 223 9.31 -9.03 5.08
C PRO A 223 10.48 -8.19 5.62
N PRO A 224 10.99 -8.47 6.83
CA PRO A 224 12.19 -7.80 7.35
C PRO A 224 13.33 -7.85 6.33
N LEU A 225 14.03 -6.73 6.16
CA LEU A 225 15.24 -6.70 5.33
C LEU A 225 16.37 -7.43 6.05
N THR A 226 16.95 -8.45 5.43
CA THR A 226 18.06 -9.23 5.99
C THR A 226 19.23 -9.29 5.03
N GLY A 227 20.44 -9.08 5.55
CA GLY A 227 21.69 -9.34 4.84
C GLY A 227 22.19 -8.17 3.98
N LYS A 228 23.44 -8.32 3.52
CA LYS A 228 24.07 -7.37 2.60
C LYS A 228 23.56 -7.61 1.18
N LEU A 229 23.11 -6.55 0.51
CA LEU A 229 22.71 -6.61 -0.90
C LEU A 229 23.89 -7.01 -1.78
N LYS A 230 23.62 -7.85 -2.79
CA LYS A 230 24.61 -8.22 -3.80
C LYS A 230 24.74 -7.09 -4.81
N GLN A 231 25.94 -6.90 -5.34
CA GLN A 231 26.16 -5.96 -6.43
C GLN A 231 25.72 -6.58 -7.76
N LEU A 232 24.96 -5.83 -8.54
CA LEU A 232 24.64 -6.15 -9.93
C LEU A 232 25.77 -5.62 -10.82
N ALA A 233 26.52 -6.53 -11.44
CA ALA A 233 27.62 -6.17 -12.33
C ALA A 233 27.09 -5.65 -13.68
N HIS A 234 27.82 -4.69 -14.24
CA HIS A 234 27.49 -4.09 -15.52
C HIS A 234 27.62 -5.11 -16.66
N ALA A 235 26.60 -5.19 -17.52
CA ALA A 235 26.50 -6.13 -18.64
C ALA A 235 26.54 -7.63 -18.25
N GLU A 236 26.31 -7.95 -16.98
CA GLU A 236 26.20 -9.33 -16.50
C GLU A 236 24.76 -9.63 -16.09
N PRO A 237 24.00 -10.44 -16.87
CA PRO A 237 22.62 -10.74 -16.56
C PRO A 237 22.50 -11.65 -15.34
N VAL A 238 21.51 -11.37 -14.50
CA VAL A 238 21.16 -12.20 -13.37
C VAL A 238 19.78 -12.81 -13.59
N THR A 239 19.73 -14.13 -13.76
CA THR A 239 18.47 -14.87 -13.88
C THR A 239 18.10 -15.53 -12.57
N VAL A 240 16.89 -15.25 -12.08
CA VAL A 240 16.35 -15.81 -10.84
C VAL A 240 15.02 -16.51 -11.11
N ALA A 241 14.78 -17.62 -10.42
CA ALA A 241 13.43 -18.16 -10.27
C ALA A 241 12.75 -17.40 -9.14
N LEU A 242 11.65 -16.73 -9.44
CA LEU A 242 10.96 -15.84 -8.50
C LEU A 242 9.47 -16.16 -8.52
N ALA A 243 8.86 -16.28 -7.35
CA ALA A 243 7.42 -16.51 -7.23
C ALA A 243 6.66 -15.17 -7.19
N ALA A 244 5.36 -15.19 -7.53
CA ALA A 244 4.50 -14.00 -7.44
C ALA A 244 4.58 -13.35 -6.04
N GLY A 245 4.64 -12.03 -6.01
CA GLY A 245 4.77 -11.22 -4.81
C GLY A 245 6.16 -11.22 -4.17
N LYS A 246 7.12 -12.01 -4.66
CA LYS A 246 8.51 -12.01 -4.17
C LYS A 246 9.33 -10.91 -4.84
N GLN A 247 10.44 -10.57 -4.22
CA GLN A 247 11.32 -9.47 -4.61
C GLN A 247 12.78 -9.91 -4.61
N ILE A 248 13.57 -9.30 -5.50
CA ILE A 248 15.03 -9.33 -5.48
C ILE A 248 15.59 -7.92 -5.43
N ASP A 249 16.69 -7.75 -4.69
CA ASP A 249 17.33 -6.45 -4.45
C ASP A 249 18.83 -6.54 -4.77
N TYR A 250 19.34 -5.57 -5.50
CA TYR A 250 20.76 -5.45 -5.83
C TYR A 250 21.25 -4.02 -5.66
N THR A 251 22.54 -3.86 -5.36
CA THR A 251 23.22 -2.56 -5.45
C THR A 251 23.84 -2.36 -6.81
N ILE A 252 23.87 -1.11 -7.28
CA ILE A 252 24.59 -0.69 -8.47
C ILE A 252 25.58 0.40 -8.06
N GLU A 253 26.84 0.22 -8.42
CA GLU A 253 27.91 1.21 -8.26
C GLU A 253 28.52 1.45 -9.65
N PRO A 254 28.13 2.52 -10.36
CA PRO A 254 28.57 2.77 -11.73
C PRO A 254 30.07 3.10 -11.76
N THR A 255 30.77 2.52 -12.74
CA THR A 255 32.21 2.77 -12.96
C THR A 255 32.48 4.11 -13.66
N GLU A 256 31.46 4.67 -14.33
CA GLU A 256 31.49 5.93 -15.06
C GLU A 256 30.15 6.68 -14.94
N SER A 257 30.16 8.00 -15.10
CA SER A 257 28.94 8.81 -15.03
C SER A 257 28.27 8.89 -16.40
N ARG A 258 27.25 8.08 -16.66
CA ARG A 258 26.49 8.08 -17.92
C ARG A 258 25.05 7.63 -17.73
N SER A 259 24.27 7.70 -18.80
CA SER A 259 22.98 7.04 -18.86
C SER A 259 23.18 5.53 -18.97
N TYR A 260 22.47 4.81 -18.11
CA TYR A 260 22.40 3.36 -18.11
C TYR A 260 20.95 2.92 -18.29
N ARG A 261 20.77 1.72 -18.82
CA ARG A 261 19.48 1.05 -18.91
C ARG A 261 19.46 -0.13 -17.95
N ILE A 262 18.51 -0.12 -17.04
CA ILE A 262 18.20 -1.24 -16.16
C ILE A 262 16.93 -1.86 -16.69
N GLU A 263 16.95 -3.15 -17.01
CA GLU A 263 15.78 -3.80 -17.60
C GLU A 263 15.58 -5.21 -17.05
N THR A 264 14.30 -5.60 -16.96
CA THR A 264 13.93 -6.99 -16.79
C THR A 264 13.77 -7.67 -18.15
N LYS A 265 13.93 -8.99 -18.21
CA LYS A 265 13.62 -9.84 -19.36
C LYS A 265 12.98 -11.13 -18.89
N GLY A 266 11.90 -11.52 -19.55
CA GLY A 266 11.19 -12.77 -19.32
C GLY A 266 9.75 -12.68 -19.81
N ALA A 267 8.97 -13.73 -19.59
CA ALA A 267 7.52 -13.70 -19.80
C ALA A 267 6.81 -13.31 -18.49
N SER A 268 7.35 -12.33 -17.77
CA SER A 268 7.01 -12.03 -16.39
C SER A 268 6.60 -10.57 -16.23
N ASP A 269 5.54 -10.31 -15.46
CA ASP A 269 5.13 -8.94 -15.11
C ASP A 269 5.83 -8.53 -13.82
N SER A 270 6.47 -7.37 -13.82
CA SER A 270 7.36 -6.93 -12.73
C SER A 270 7.27 -5.44 -12.46
N LEU A 271 7.45 -5.05 -11.20
CA LEU A 271 7.78 -3.69 -10.81
C LEU A 271 9.28 -3.58 -10.65
N LEU A 272 9.90 -2.77 -11.48
CA LEU A 272 11.30 -2.36 -11.37
C LEU A 272 11.35 -0.97 -10.74
N VAL A 273 12.12 -0.81 -9.68
CA VAL A 273 12.32 0.49 -9.01
C VAL A 273 13.79 0.75 -8.74
N LEU A 274 14.18 2.01 -8.87
CA LEU A 274 15.54 2.51 -8.67
C LEU A 274 15.57 3.55 -7.56
N PHE A 275 16.51 3.37 -6.64
CA PHE A 275 16.81 4.29 -5.56
C PHE A 275 18.27 4.76 -5.62
N GLU A 276 18.55 5.99 -5.19
CA GLU A 276 19.89 6.46 -4.82
C GLU A 276 20.07 6.32 -3.31
N GLU A 277 21.20 5.79 -2.85
CA GLU A 277 21.54 5.77 -1.43
C GLU A 277 22.19 7.11 -1.04
N ILE A 278 21.46 7.94 -0.31
CA ILE A 278 21.93 9.24 0.17
C ILE A 278 22.11 9.15 1.69
N LYS A 279 23.37 9.23 2.16
CA LYS A 279 23.73 9.12 3.58
C LYS A 279 23.23 7.83 4.26
N GLY A 280 23.06 6.75 3.48
CA GLY A 280 22.54 5.46 3.96
C GLY A 280 21.04 5.28 3.73
N ASP A 281 20.31 6.32 3.34
CA ASP A 281 18.87 6.26 3.11
C ASP A 281 18.55 6.10 1.62
N PRO A 282 17.77 5.08 1.21
CA PRO A 282 17.28 4.95 -0.15
C PRO A 282 16.29 6.07 -0.51
N ARG A 283 16.60 6.85 -1.55
CA ARG A 283 15.73 7.88 -2.13
C ARG A 283 15.26 7.44 -3.50
N TYR A 284 13.94 7.39 -3.69
CA TYR A 284 13.33 6.95 -4.94
C TYR A 284 13.76 7.89 -6.10
N LEU A 285 14.10 7.30 -7.25
CA LEU A 285 14.45 8.03 -8.47
C LEU A 285 13.46 7.77 -9.59
N ALA A 286 13.15 6.49 -9.82
CA ALA A 286 12.35 6.04 -10.96
C ALA A 286 11.77 4.65 -10.70
N GLY A 287 10.68 4.35 -11.39
CA GLY A 287 9.98 3.07 -11.35
C GLY A 287 9.29 2.82 -12.68
N ASP A 288 9.27 1.57 -13.10
CA ASP A 288 8.47 1.10 -14.23
C ASP A 288 7.82 -0.21 -13.78
N ASP A 289 6.50 -0.23 -13.72
CA ASP A 289 5.76 -1.47 -13.81
C ASP A 289 5.36 -1.62 -15.28
N ASP A 290 5.66 -2.77 -15.86
CA ASP A 290 5.27 -3.11 -17.23
C ASP A 290 3.73 -3.14 -17.43
N SER A 291 2.94 -2.74 -16.43
CA SER A 291 1.50 -2.49 -16.46
C SER A 291 0.68 -3.67 -16.99
N GLY A 292 1.24 -4.88 -16.98
CA GLY A 292 0.62 -6.07 -17.59
C GLY A 292 0.60 -6.06 -19.12
N GLU A 293 1.38 -5.17 -19.76
CA GLU A 293 1.61 -5.14 -21.20
C GLU A 293 2.59 -6.25 -21.62
N ASP A 294 2.61 -6.62 -22.90
CA ASP A 294 3.58 -7.61 -23.43
C ASP A 294 4.99 -7.00 -23.60
N ARG A 295 5.46 -6.23 -22.62
CA ARG A 295 6.81 -5.67 -22.54
C ARG A 295 7.42 -5.95 -21.17
N ASN A 296 8.74 -5.78 -21.06
CA ASN A 296 9.43 -5.86 -19.78
C ASN A 296 9.62 -4.46 -19.18
N SER A 297 9.74 -4.39 -17.87
CA SER A 297 10.04 -3.15 -17.15
C SER A 297 11.46 -2.66 -17.45
N THR A 298 11.58 -1.37 -17.75
CA THR A 298 12.84 -0.74 -18.11
C THR A 298 12.95 0.67 -17.51
N ILE A 299 14.10 0.97 -16.92
CA ILE A 299 14.46 2.29 -16.44
C ILE A 299 15.70 2.74 -17.19
N THR A 300 15.61 3.88 -17.87
CA THR A 300 16.79 4.59 -18.39
C THR A 300 17.07 5.79 -17.50
N TYR A 301 18.23 5.79 -16.81
CA TYR A 301 18.57 6.84 -15.86
C TYR A 301 20.06 7.17 -15.90
N LYS A 302 20.41 8.44 -15.64
CA LYS A 302 21.80 8.87 -15.53
C LYS A 302 22.34 8.54 -14.14
N LEU A 303 23.25 7.58 -14.07
CA LEU A 303 23.94 7.23 -12.84
C LEU A 303 25.28 7.97 -12.78
N PHE A 304 25.72 8.31 -11.57
CA PHE A 304 26.97 9.05 -11.34
C PHE A 304 27.99 8.18 -10.65
N LYS A 305 29.22 8.12 -11.20
CA LYS A 305 30.36 7.44 -10.60
C LYS A 305 30.58 7.92 -9.16
N GLY A 306 30.86 6.98 -8.26
CA GLY A 306 31.10 7.25 -6.84
C GLY A 306 29.83 7.41 -6.01
N ARG A 307 28.65 7.24 -6.63
CA ARG A 307 27.37 7.10 -5.92
C ARG A 307 26.94 5.65 -5.91
N LYS A 308 26.06 5.31 -4.97
CA LYS A 308 25.51 3.97 -4.81
C LYS A 308 24.01 3.99 -5.04
N TYR A 309 23.52 3.00 -5.75
CA TYR A 309 22.12 2.86 -6.12
C TYR A 309 21.61 1.50 -5.66
N ILE A 310 20.31 1.41 -5.43
CA ILE A 310 19.62 0.16 -5.11
C ILE A 310 18.56 -0.05 -6.18
N VAL A 311 18.64 -1.17 -6.88
CA VAL A 311 17.59 -1.64 -7.77
C VAL A 311 16.80 -2.72 -7.06
N ARG A 312 15.47 -2.63 -7.13
CA ARG A 312 14.58 -3.67 -6.62
C ARG A 312 13.63 -4.10 -7.71
N VAL A 313 13.39 -5.40 -7.77
CA VAL A 313 12.41 -5.98 -8.69
C VAL A 313 11.43 -6.82 -7.91
N ARG A 314 10.17 -6.41 -7.90
CA ARG A 314 9.07 -7.19 -7.37
C ARG A 314 8.35 -7.88 -8.52
N LEU A 315 8.17 -9.18 -8.41
CA LEU A 315 7.47 -9.95 -9.43
C LEU A 315 5.98 -9.98 -9.14
N TYR A 316 5.16 -9.54 -10.10
CA TYR A 316 3.71 -9.64 -10.03
C TYR A 316 3.25 -10.98 -10.58
N TYR A 317 3.71 -11.35 -11.79
CA TYR A 317 3.33 -12.61 -12.43
C TYR A 317 4.57 -13.35 -12.99
N PRO A 318 4.82 -14.61 -12.57
CA PRO A 318 6.01 -15.36 -12.97
C PRO A 318 6.06 -15.79 -14.45
N GLY A 319 4.92 -15.83 -15.14
CA GLY A 319 4.87 -16.41 -16.49
C GLY A 319 5.07 -17.92 -16.54
N LEU A 320 5.16 -18.45 -17.77
CA LEU A 320 5.34 -19.89 -18.01
C LEU A 320 6.71 -20.43 -17.56
N SER A 321 7.76 -19.61 -17.62
CA SER A 321 9.11 -20.02 -17.24
C SER A 321 9.38 -19.93 -15.74
N GLY A 322 8.62 -19.08 -15.02
CA GLY A 322 8.88 -18.73 -13.62
C GLY A 322 10.22 -18.04 -13.39
N LYS A 323 10.89 -17.58 -14.44
CA LYS A 323 12.23 -16.99 -14.40
C LYS A 323 12.22 -15.57 -14.93
N LEU A 324 12.83 -14.70 -14.15
CA LEU A 324 13.07 -13.30 -14.47
C LEU A 324 14.57 -13.07 -14.63
N THR A 325 14.98 -12.35 -15.66
CA THR A 325 16.36 -11.88 -15.84
C THR A 325 16.42 -10.38 -15.59
N LEU A 326 17.35 -9.94 -14.75
CA LEU A 326 17.65 -8.53 -14.49
C LEU A 326 18.99 -8.17 -15.13
N MET A 327 19.05 -7.01 -15.78
CA MET A 327 20.26 -6.51 -16.43
C MET A 327 20.48 -5.02 -16.15
N TYR A 328 21.75 -4.63 -16.15
CA TYR A 328 22.24 -3.27 -15.99
C TYR A 328 23.26 -2.99 -17.11
N LEU A 329 22.93 -2.08 -18.04
CA LEU A 329 23.60 -1.87 -19.34
C LEU A 329 23.99 -0.41 -19.59
#